data_AF-A0A970SV63-F1
#
_entry.id   AF-A0A970SV63-F1
#
_cell.length_a   1.000
_cell.length_b   1.000
_cell.length_c   1.000
_cell.angle_alpha   90.00
_cell.angle_beta   90.00
_cell.angle_gamma   90.00
#
_symmetry.space_group_name_H-M   'P 1'
#
loop_
_entity.id
_entity.type
_entity.pdbx_description
1 polymer ?
#
loop_
_entity_poly.entity_id
_entity_poly.type
_entity_poly.pdbx_seq_one_letter_code
_entity_poly.pdbx_strand_id
1 'polypeptide(L)'
;MCLNGNVINFDAKEKYNAKIRTLGDVVTEAHKYHNKEYDDYIIDGLELEKWVYLKGSKRIERVSKTGHKYVFSEGSMSFPDSLELPGRTMLTSESTVNRSSHVIFDENLDKYRKITEVEAELLQMFPPNWTNTGMSSRQRYFMMGNALVTGIVSKLELKLRNIVIEEERNKISRCNPN
;
A
#
# COMPACT_ATOMS: atom_id res chain seq x y z
N MET A 1 -4.84 21.75 -9.13
CA MET A 1 -3.55 21.78 -9.84
C MET A 1 -3.01 23.19 -9.84
N CYS A 2 -1.73 23.41 -9.53
CA CYS A 2 -1.11 24.74 -9.65
C CYS A 2 -0.38 24.82 -10.99
N LEU A 3 -0.74 25.79 -11.83
CA LEU A 3 -0.14 26.03 -13.15
C LEU A 3 0.27 27.50 -13.21
N ASN A 4 1.57 27.75 -13.39
CA ASN A 4 2.14 29.10 -13.47
C ASN A 4 1.74 30.00 -12.29
N GLY A 5 1.73 29.45 -11.06
CA GLY A 5 1.36 30.19 -9.85
C GLY A 5 -0.15 30.34 -9.61
N ASN A 6 -1.00 29.86 -10.53
CA ASN A 6 -2.46 29.91 -10.36
C ASN A 6 -3.03 28.56 -9.93
N VAL A 7 -3.95 28.58 -8.96
CA VAL A 7 -4.67 27.40 -8.50
C VAL A 7 -5.87 27.15 -9.39
N ILE A 8 -5.91 25.98 -10.03
CA ILE A 8 -7.00 25.53 -10.89
C ILE A 8 -7.65 24.30 -10.24
N ASN A 9 -8.98 24.31 -10.13
CA ASN A 9 -9.78 23.17 -9.74
C ASN A 9 -10.64 22.72 -10.93
N PHE A 10 -10.75 21.41 -11.11
CA PHE A 10 -11.59 20.80 -12.15
C PHE A 10 -12.01 19.42 -11.69
N ASP A 11 -13.19 18.99 -12.13
CA ASP A 11 -13.64 17.61 -11.94
C ASP A 11 -12.91 16.71 -12.93
N ALA A 12 -12.17 15.74 -12.40
CA ALA A 12 -11.53 14.72 -13.21
C ALA A 12 -12.46 13.52 -13.34
N LYS A 13 -12.79 13.12 -14.56
CA LYS A 13 -13.37 11.81 -14.83
C LYS A 13 -12.25 10.84 -15.14
N GLU A 14 -12.14 9.80 -14.32
CA GLU A 14 -11.30 8.66 -14.59
C GLU A 14 -11.66 8.06 -15.94
N LYS A 15 -10.67 7.93 -16.83
CA LYS A 15 -10.79 7.16 -18.07
C LYS A 15 -9.80 6.00 -17.98
N TYR A 16 -10.14 5.00 -17.18
CA TYR A 16 -9.32 3.82 -16.96
C TYR A 16 -10.04 2.59 -17.51
N ASN A 17 -9.50 2.03 -18.59
CA ASN A 17 -10.05 0.84 -19.26
C ASN A 17 -9.28 -0.44 -18.94
N ALA A 18 -8.34 -0.40 -17.99
CA ALA A 18 -7.50 -1.55 -17.67
C ALA A 18 -8.11 -2.38 -16.53
N LYS A 19 -7.88 -3.70 -16.57
CA LYS A 19 -8.29 -4.61 -15.52
C LYS A 19 -7.72 -4.13 -14.18
N ILE A 20 -8.59 -3.97 -13.19
CA ILE A 20 -8.21 -3.67 -11.82
C ILE A 20 -7.60 -4.93 -11.23
N ARG A 21 -6.40 -4.82 -10.65
CA ARG A 21 -5.77 -5.90 -9.89
C ARG A 21 -6.27 -5.82 -8.45
N THR A 22 -6.96 -6.85 -8.00
CA THR A 22 -7.54 -6.88 -6.65
C THR A 22 -6.54 -7.40 -5.62
N LEU A 23 -6.86 -7.26 -4.33
CA LEU A 23 -6.09 -7.89 -3.26
C LEU A 23 -6.14 -9.42 -3.38
N GLY A 24 -7.27 -9.98 -3.83
CA GLY A 24 -7.40 -11.42 -4.13
C GLY A 24 -6.48 -11.89 -5.25
N ASP A 25 -6.31 -11.10 -6.32
CA ASP A 25 -5.35 -11.40 -7.39
C ASP A 25 -3.92 -11.47 -6.82
N VAL A 26 -3.55 -10.56 -5.91
CA VAL A 26 -2.23 -10.53 -5.26
C VAL A 26 -2.00 -11.76 -4.39
N VAL A 27 -2.97 -12.12 -3.54
CA VAL A 27 -2.90 -13.30 -2.67
C VAL A 27 -2.75 -14.57 -3.49
N THR A 28 -3.58 -14.73 -4.52
CA THR A 28 -3.54 -15.88 -5.44
C THR A 28 -2.20 -16.01 -6.15
N GLU A 29 -1.62 -14.89 -6.60
CA GLU A 29 -0.29 -14.89 -7.23
C GLU A 29 0.82 -15.25 -6.23
N ALA A 30 0.74 -14.72 -5.01
CA ALA A 30 1.73 -14.95 -3.96
C ALA A 30 1.82 -16.42 -3.54
N HIS A 31 0.71 -17.16 -3.58
CA HIS A 31 0.68 -18.60 -3.23
C HIS A 31 1.68 -19.43 -4.04
N LYS A 32 2.05 -19.01 -5.26
CA LYS A 32 3.03 -19.71 -6.10
C LYS A 32 4.47 -19.58 -5.59
N TYR A 33 4.73 -18.60 -4.74
CA TYR A 33 6.08 -18.21 -4.29
C TYR A 33 6.22 -18.23 -2.77
N HIS A 34 5.12 -18.46 -2.04
CA HIS A 34 5.11 -18.61 -0.61
C HIS A 34 5.39 -20.07 -0.24
N ASN A 35 6.59 -20.32 0.29
CA ASN A 35 7.06 -21.67 0.65
C ASN A 35 7.03 -21.92 2.16
N LYS A 36 6.31 -21.10 2.93
CA LYS A 36 6.21 -21.20 4.38
C LYS A 36 4.77 -21.55 4.77
N GLU A 37 4.63 -22.15 5.95
CA GLU A 37 3.32 -22.29 6.59
C GLU A 37 2.80 -20.94 7.04
N TYR A 38 1.47 -20.81 7.08
CA TYR A 38 0.81 -19.55 7.45
C TYR A 38 0.68 -19.34 8.96
N ASP A 39 1.14 -20.27 9.80
CA ASP A 39 0.97 -20.26 11.25
C ASP A 39 1.41 -18.93 11.91
N ASP A 40 2.53 -18.35 11.45
CA ASP A 40 3.07 -17.08 11.96
C ASP A 40 2.20 -15.84 11.61
N TYR A 41 1.23 -16.01 10.70
CA TYR A 41 0.38 -14.94 10.18
C TYR A 41 -1.07 -15.04 10.68
N ILE A 42 -1.49 -16.22 11.16
CA ILE A 42 -2.85 -16.45 11.65
C ILE A 42 -3.15 -15.52 12.84
N ILE A 43 -4.36 -14.99 12.85
CA ILE A 43 -4.90 -14.14 13.90
C ILE A 43 -6.09 -14.90 14.53
N ASP A 44 -5.99 -15.21 15.81
CA ASP A 44 -7.05 -15.88 16.56
C ASP A 44 -7.22 -15.33 17.99
N GLY A 45 -8.23 -15.86 18.69
CA GLY A 45 -8.51 -15.58 20.10
C GLY A 45 -8.50 -14.08 20.45
N LEU A 46 -7.73 -13.73 21.49
CA LEU A 46 -7.61 -12.36 21.99
C LEU A 46 -6.96 -11.39 20.98
N GLU A 47 -6.13 -11.90 20.06
CA GLU A 47 -5.56 -11.05 19.03
C GLU A 47 -6.65 -10.61 18.05
N LEU A 48 -7.55 -11.51 17.66
CA LEU A 48 -8.67 -11.21 16.77
C LEU A 48 -9.58 -10.12 17.36
N GLU A 49 -9.92 -10.21 18.65
CA GLU A 49 -10.71 -9.17 19.33
C GLU A 49 -10.02 -7.79 19.29
N LYS A 50 -8.70 -7.77 19.46
CA LYS A 50 -7.90 -6.54 19.35
C LYS A 50 -7.96 -5.97 17.93
N TRP A 51 -7.90 -6.79 16.89
CA TRP A 51 -8.05 -6.35 15.51
C TRP A 51 -9.44 -5.77 15.23
N VAL A 52 -10.50 -6.45 15.66
CA VAL A 52 -11.88 -5.99 15.53
C VAL A 52 -12.06 -4.63 16.21
N TYR A 53 -11.54 -4.46 17.43
CA TYR A 53 -11.57 -3.18 18.14
C TYR A 53 -10.78 -2.07 17.44
N LEU A 54 -9.59 -2.39 16.93
CA LEU A 54 -8.74 -1.40 16.25
C LEU A 54 -9.36 -0.91 14.94
N LYS A 55 -10.04 -1.79 14.20
CA LYS A 55 -10.70 -1.51 12.92
C LYS A 55 -12.10 -0.91 13.09
N GLY A 56 -12.75 -1.15 14.23
CA GLY A 56 -14.04 -0.59 14.59
C GLY A 56 -14.00 0.93 14.83
N SER A 57 -15.14 1.58 14.64
CA SER A 57 -15.30 2.99 14.99
C SER A 57 -15.23 3.18 16.50
N LYS A 58 -14.59 4.27 16.94
CA LYS A 58 -14.47 4.59 18.37
C LYS A 58 -14.58 6.09 18.61
N ARG A 59 -15.21 6.45 19.73
CA ARG A 59 -15.35 7.82 20.22
C ARG A 59 -14.98 7.84 21.69
N ILE A 60 -13.79 8.33 22.02
CA ILE A 60 -13.17 8.23 23.34
C ILE A 60 -12.83 9.62 23.83
N GLU A 61 -13.27 9.97 25.05
CA GLU A 61 -12.80 11.18 25.70
C GLU A 61 -11.34 11.01 26.15
N ARG A 62 -10.48 11.92 25.70
CA ARG A 62 -9.06 11.94 26.04
C ARG A 62 -8.71 13.27 26.70
N VAL A 63 -7.71 13.22 27.57
CA VAL A 63 -7.12 14.41 28.17
C VAL A 63 -5.74 14.62 27.52
N SER A 64 -5.51 15.80 26.97
CA SER A 64 -4.20 16.16 26.44
C SER A 64 -3.16 16.23 27.56
N LYS A 65 -1.86 16.18 27.23
CA LYS A 65 -0.78 16.40 28.20
C LYS A 65 -0.88 17.75 28.92
N THR A 66 -1.56 18.72 28.31
CA THR A 66 -1.79 20.07 28.85
C THR A 66 -3.08 20.19 29.69
N GLY A 67 -3.82 19.09 29.89
CA GLY A 67 -5.03 19.05 30.73
C GLY A 67 -6.36 19.28 30.00
N HIS A 68 -6.35 19.74 28.75
CA HIS A 68 -7.58 19.95 27.97
C HIS A 68 -8.24 18.63 27.58
N LYS A 69 -9.56 18.50 27.86
CA LYS A 69 -10.40 17.37 27.42
C LYS A 69 -10.76 17.55 25.94
N TYR A 70 -10.61 16.48 25.15
CA TYR A 70 -11.05 16.44 23.77
C TYR A 70 -11.63 15.06 23.45
N VAL A 71 -12.51 15.00 22.46
CA VAL A 71 -13.05 13.73 21.97
C VAL A 71 -12.18 13.23 20.83
N PHE A 72 -11.52 12.10 21.04
CA PHE A 72 -10.90 11.35 19.96
C PHE A 72 -11.98 10.52 19.26
N SER A 73 -12.26 10.85 18.00
CA SER A 73 -13.20 10.09 17.17
C SER A 73 -12.49 9.49 15.98
N GLU A 74 -12.83 8.25 15.67
CA GLU A 74 -12.23 7.46 14.60
C GLU A 74 -13.31 6.62 13.92
N GLY A 75 -13.40 6.70 12.59
CA GLY A 75 -14.35 5.91 11.81
C GLY A 75 -13.93 4.44 11.66
N SER A 76 -14.88 3.59 11.30
CA SER A 76 -14.62 2.17 11.01
C SER A 76 -13.83 1.99 9.72
N MET A 77 -13.10 0.88 9.63
CA MET A 77 -12.42 0.40 8.43
C MET A 77 -12.95 -0.99 8.07
N SER A 78 -12.77 -1.40 6.81
CA SER A 78 -13.06 -2.78 6.41
C SER A 78 -12.26 -3.75 7.27
N PHE A 79 -12.95 -4.73 7.83
CA PHE A 79 -12.34 -5.87 8.50
C PHE A 79 -13.20 -7.12 8.23
N PRO A 80 -12.65 -8.16 7.60
CA PRO A 80 -11.32 -8.18 6.97
C PRO A 80 -11.21 -7.19 5.78
N ASP A 81 -10.01 -7.00 5.27
CA ASP A 81 -9.77 -6.33 4.00
C ASP A 81 -10.38 -7.18 2.86
N SER A 82 -11.14 -6.55 1.98
CA SER A 82 -11.86 -7.25 0.90
C SER A 82 -10.92 -7.71 -0.20
N LEU A 83 -11.03 -8.99 -0.58
CA LEU A 83 -10.27 -9.58 -1.68
C LEU A 83 -10.78 -9.13 -3.06
N GLU A 84 -12.01 -8.62 -3.14
CA GLU A 84 -12.64 -8.11 -4.37
C GLU A 84 -12.21 -6.69 -4.74
N LEU A 85 -11.60 -5.97 -3.79
CA LEU A 85 -11.17 -4.59 -3.97
C LEU A 85 -9.65 -4.50 -4.13
N PRO A 86 -9.12 -3.41 -4.71
CA PRO A 86 -7.69 -3.12 -4.61
C PRO A 86 -7.26 -3.04 -3.15
N GLY A 87 -6.04 -3.49 -2.87
CA GLY A 87 -5.48 -3.32 -1.53
C GLY A 87 -5.34 -1.84 -1.17
N ARG A 88 -5.44 -1.55 0.13
CA ARG A 88 -5.25 -0.19 0.65
C ARG A 88 -3.77 0.18 0.60
N THR A 89 -3.49 1.45 0.83
CA THR A 89 -2.11 1.90 1.00
C THR A 89 -1.45 1.18 2.18
N MET A 90 -0.38 0.43 1.89
CA MET A 90 0.49 -0.17 2.88
C MET A 90 1.29 0.91 3.59
N LEU A 91 1.43 0.81 4.91
CA LEU A 91 2.24 1.73 5.71
C LEU A 91 3.50 1.04 6.24
N THR A 92 4.49 1.81 6.67
CA THR A 92 5.72 1.27 7.27
C THR A 92 5.49 0.50 8.56
N SER A 93 4.33 0.67 9.18
CA SER A 93 3.88 -0.06 10.36
C SER A 93 3.19 -1.40 10.02
N GLU A 94 3.16 -1.84 8.77
CA GLU A 94 2.45 -3.05 8.33
C GLU A 94 2.77 -4.28 9.19
N SER A 95 4.03 -4.43 9.62
CA SER A 95 4.49 -5.53 10.46
C SER A 95 3.90 -5.55 11.88
N THR A 96 3.24 -4.48 12.33
CA THR A 96 2.69 -4.35 13.68
C THR A 96 1.16 -4.43 13.69
N VAL A 97 0.59 -4.73 14.86
CA VAL A 97 -0.86 -4.73 15.05
C VAL A 97 -1.35 -3.28 15.09
N ASN A 98 -1.82 -2.79 13.95
CA ASN A 98 -2.35 -1.44 13.79
C ASN A 98 -3.59 -1.45 12.88
N ARG A 99 -4.46 -0.44 13.01
CA ARG A 99 -5.72 -0.38 12.23
C ARG A 99 -5.53 -0.35 10.71
N SER A 100 -4.42 0.18 10.23
CA SER A 100 -4.10 0.33 8.80
C SER A 100 -3.50 -0.93 8.18
N SER A 101 -2.88 -1.82 8.98
CA SER A 101 -2.33 -3.08 8.49
C SER A 101 -3.41 -3.96 7.87
N HIS A 102 -3.04 -4.70 6.84
CA HIS A 102 -3.92 -5.57 6.10
C HIS A 102 -4.15 -6.87 6.86
N VAL A 103 -5.42 -7.21 7.00
CA VAL A 103 -5.87 -8.51 7.51
C VAL A 103 -6.90 -9.05 6.56
N ILE A 104 -6.68 -10.26 6.07
CA ILE A 104 -7.62 -10.94 5.17
C ILE A 104 -8.22 -12.14 5.87
N PHE A 105 -9.37 -12.58 5.37
CA PHE A 105 -9.87 -13.91 5.63
C PHE A 105 -9.42 -14.81 4.49
N ASP A 106 -8.59 -15.80 4.78
CA ASP A 106 -8.09 -16.74 3.78
C ASP A 106 -9.03 -17.93 3.70
N GLU A 107 -9.75 -18.04 2.58
CA GLU A 107 -10.74 -19.09 2.36
C GLU A 107 -10.11 -20.50 2.31
N ASN A 108 -8.83 -20.63 1.96
CA ASN A 108 -8.16 -21.93 1.92
C ASN A 108 -7.80 -22.43 3.32
N LEU A 109 -7.57 -21.50 4.25
CA LEU A 109 -7.20 -21.80 5.63
C LEU A 109 -8.41 -21.77 6.57
N ASP A 110 -9.52 -21.14 6.16
CA ASP A 110 -10.68 -20.82 7.01
C ASP A 110 -10.26 -19.99 8.25
N LYS A 111 -9.34 -19.03 8.05
CA LYS A 111 -8.72 -18.24 9.11
C LYS A 111 -8.52 -16.78 8.72
N TYR A 112 -8.59 -15.90 9.72
CA TYR A 112 -8.06 -14.54 9.61
C TYR A 112 -6.54 -14.57 9.68
N ARG A 113 -5.86 -13.84 8.81
CA ARG A 113 -4.40 -13.70 8.85
C ARG A 113 -3.93 -12.35 8.33
N LYS A 114 -2.72 -11.96 8.74
CA LYS A 114 -1.97 -10.87 8.11
C LYS A 114 -1.56 -11.28 6.70
N ILE A 115 -1.33 -10.28 5.84
CA ILE A 115 -0.66 -10.54 4.57
C ILE A 115 0.81 -10.95 4.82
N THR A 116 1.37 -11.74 3.91
CA THR A 116 2.78 -12.18 3.95
C THR A 116 3.73 -11.16 3.34
N GLU A 117 5.03 -11.35 3.49
CA GLU A 117 6.03 -10.47 2.89
C GLU A 117 5.99 -10.54 1.36
N VAL A 118 5.69 -11.72 0.79
CA VAL A 118 5.56 -11.89 -0.66
C VAL A 118 4.30 -11.19 -1.17
N GLU A 119 3.20 -11.29 -0.43
CA GLU A 119 1.97 -10.53 -0.73
C GLU A 119 2.22 -9.02 -0.64
N ALA A 120 2.99 -8.56 0.34
CA ALA A 120 3.38 -7.16 0.48
C ALA A 120 4.23 -6.65 -0.70
N GLU A 121 5.20 -7.46 -1.16
CA GLU A 121 6.02 -7.16 -2.34
C GLU A 121 5.17 -7.05 -3.60
N LEU A 122 4.31 -8.05 -3.83
CA LEU A 122 3.42 -8.07 -4.98
C LEU A 122 2.39 -6.94 -4.93
N LEU A 123 1.93 -6.53 -3.73
CA LEU A 123 1.03 -5.39 -3.58
C LEU A 123 1.69 -4.09 -4.08
N GLN A 124 2.99 -3.93 -3.83
CA GLN A 124 3.82 -2.84 -4.36
C GLN A 124 4.35 -3.11 -5.78
N MET A 125 3.90 -4.20 -6.42
CA MET A 125 4.30 -4.65 -7.75
C MET A 125 5.79 -5.00 -7.89
N PHE A 126 6.47 -5.30 -6.79
CA PHE A 126 7.80 -5.89 -6.84
C PHE A 126 7.74 -7.37 -7.23
N PRO A 127 8.81 -7.93 -7.83
CA PRO A 127 8.93 -9.37 -7.99
C PRO A 127 8.81 -10.11 -6.65
N PRO A 128 8.29 -11.35 -6.64
CA PRO A 128 8.22 -12.14 -5.42
C PRO A 128 9.62 -12.38 -4.85
N ASN A 129 9.74 -12.30 -3.52
CA ASN A 129 10.99 -12.40 -2.76
C ASN A 129 12.03 -11.30 -3.06
N TRP A 130 11.63 -10.17 -3.64
CA TRP A 130 12.54 -9.06 -3.94
C TRP A 130 13.30 -8.53 -2.71
N THR A 131 12.65 -8.50 -1.54
CA THR A 131 13.28 -8.04 -0.29
C THR A 131 13.93 -9.17 0.50
N ASN A 132 13.90 -10.41 0.01
CA ASN A 132 14.49 -11.57 0.68
C ASN A 132 16.02 -11.64 0.47
N THR A 133 16.73 -10.62 0.94
CA THR A 133 18.19 -10.47 0.77
C THR A 133 18.96 -10.68 2.08
N GLY A 134 18.37 -11.40 3.04
CA GLY A 134 18.83 -11.47 4.43
C GLY A 134 18.12 -10.49 5.38
N MET A 135 17.14 -9.74 4.87
CA MET A 135 16.27 -8.89 5.70
C MET A 135 15.33 -9.72 6.57
N SER A 136 15.14 -9.31 7.82
CA SER A 136 14.07 -9.81 8.69
C SER A 136 12.68 -9.47 8.14
N SER A 137 11.67 -10.24 8.53
CA SER A 137 10.26 -10.00 8.18
C SER A 137 9.84 -8.53 8.39
N ARG A 138 10.16 -7.97 9.56
CA ARG A 138 9.87 -6.57 9.90
C ARG A 138 10.53 -5.57 8.94
N GLN A 139 11.78 -5.81 8.54
CA GLN A 139 12.48 -4.96 7.57
C GLN A 139 11.83 -5.06 6.19
N ARG A 140 11.42 -6.25 5.76
CA ARG A 140 10.73 -6.45 4.48
C ARG A 140 9.45 -5.61 4.38
N TYR A 141 8.59 -5.68 5.41
CA TYR A 141 7.40 -4.83 5.50
C TYR A 141 7.71 -3.33 5.56
N PHE A 142 8.72 -2.93 6.36
CA PHE A 142 9.12 -1.53 6.46
C PHE A 142 9.57 -0.96 5.11
N MET A 143 10.28 -1.76 4.31
CA MET A 143 10.69 -1.40 2.95
C MET A 143 9.49 -1.26 2.02
N MET A 144 8.54 -2.20 2.06
CA MET A 144 7.32 -2.13 1.23
C MET A 144 6.40 -0.97 1.63
N GLY A 145 6.35 -0.57 2.90
CA GLY A 145 5.57 0.58 3.35
C GLY A 145 6.14 1.94 2.91
N ASN A 146 7.42 2.03 2.53
CA ASN A 146 8.05 3.23 1.96
C ASN A 146 8.17 3.17 0.43
N ALA A 147 7.87 2.03 -0.18
CA ALA A 147 8.10 1.81 -1.58
C ALA A 147 7.07 2.55 -2.45
N LEU A 148 7.52 2.93 -3.65
CA LEU A 148 6.61 3.31 -4.72
C LEU A 148 6.08 2.04 -5.40
N VAL A 149 4.83 2.09 -5.84
CA VAL A 149 4.25 1.03 -6.68
C VAL A 149 4.98 1.03 -8.03
N THR A 150 5.79 0.00 -8.28
CA THR A 150 6.72 -0.04 -9.43
C THR A 150 5.98 0.11 -10.77
N GLY A 151 4.78 -0.45 -10.89
CA GLY A 151 3.97 -0.32 -12.12
C GLY A 151 3.55 1.12 -12.43
N ILE A 152 3.42 1.99 -11.43
CA ILE A 152 3.19 3.43 -11.65
C ILE A 152 4.47 4.06 -12.22
N VAL A 153 5.63 3.76 -11.61
CA VAL A 153 6.92 4.26 -12.06
C VAL A 153 7.20 3.83 -13.51
N SER A 154 6.95 2.56 -13.85
CA SER A 154 7.10 2.05 -15.22
C SER A 154 6.21 2.77 -16.24
N LYS A 155 4.98 3.15 -15.87
CA LYS A 155 4.09 3.92 -16.76
C LYS A 155 4.59 5.36 -16.97
N LEU A 156 5.16 5.97 -15.94
CA LEU A 156 5.71 7.33 -16.00
C LEU A 156 7.03 7.39 -16.78
N GLU A 157 7.83 6.31 -16.73
CA GLU A 157 9.15 6.22 -17.37
C GLU A 157 9.10 6.64 -18.84
N LEU A 158 8.17 6.11 -19.64
CA LEU A 158 8.07 6.42 -21.07
C LEU A 158 7.92 7.92 -21.34
N LYS A 159 7.10 8.60 -20.54
CA LYS A 159 6.87 10.03 -20.71
C LYS A 159 8.06 10.85 -20.23
N LEU A 160 8.65 10.47 -19.09
CA LEU A 160 9.84 11.12 -18.54
C LEU A 160 11.03 10.99 -19.51
N ARG A 161 11.24 9.80 -20.07
CA ARG A 161 12.29 9.53 -21.07
C ARG A 161 12.17 10.46 -22.28
N ASN A 162 10.97 10.63 -22.81
CA ASN A 162 10.75 11.53 -23.95
C ASN A 162 11.08 12.99 -23.60
N ILE A 163 10.65 13.47 -22.42
CA ILE A 163 10.95 14.82 -21.93
C ILE A 163 12.47 15.02 -21.83
N VAL A 164 13.19 14.06 -21.23
CA VAL A 164 14.65 14.13 -21.09
C VAL A 164 15.34 14.19 -22.46
N ILE A 165 14.94 13.33 -23.41
CA ILE A 165 15.51 13.32 -24.76
C ILE A 165 15.24 14.66 -25.49
N GLU A 166 14.03 15.21 -25.37
CA GLU A 166 13.67 16.50 -25.96
C GLU A 166 14.49 17.65 -25.36
N GLU A 167 14.69 17.66 -24.04
CA GLU A 167 15.54 18.65 -23.38
C GLU A 167 16.99 18.57 -23.84
N GLU A 168 17.54 17.36 -24.00
CA GLU A 168 18.91 17.16 -24.51
C GLU A 168 19.06 17.67 -25.96
N ARG A 169 18.10 17.36 -26.84
CA ARG A 169 18.08 17.89 -28.22
C ARG A 169 18.00 19.41 -28.25
N ASN A 170 17.17 20.00 -27.40
CA ASN A 170 17.03 21.45 -27.29
C ASN A 170 18.31 22.11 -26.75
N LYS A 171 19.03 21.47 -25.82
CA LYS A 171 20.34 21.95 -25.36
C LYS A 171 21.38 21.93 -26.49
N ILE A 172 21.47 20.83 -27.25
CA ILE A 172 22.40 20.72 -28.39
C ILE A 172 22.10 21.80 -29.43
N SER A 173 20.83 22.03 -29.76
CA SER A 173 20.41 23.06 -30.72
C SER A 173 20.73 24.48 -30.26
N ARG A 174 20.78 24.73 -28.95
CA ARG A 174 21.20 26.03 -28.37
C ARG A 174 22.72 26.21 -28.33
N CYS A 175 23.49 25.11 -28.26
CA CYS A 175 24.96 25.15 -28.22
C CYS A 175 25.60 25.20 -29.61
N ASN A 176 24.93 24.72 -30.66
CA ASN A 176 25.31 24.91 -32.06
C ASN A 176 24.25 25.72 -32.80
N PRO A 177 24.16 27.05 -32.57
CA PRO A 177 23.42 27.91 -33.46
C PRO A 177 24.17 27.92 -34.81
N ASN A 178 23.49 27.51 -35.88
CA ASN A 178 23.96 27.77 -37.25
C ASN A 178 24.23 29.26 -37.45
#